data_AF-A0A2S2C6H5-F1
#
_entry.id   AF-A0A2S2C6H5-F1
#
_cell.length_a   1.000
_cell.length_b   1.000
_cell.length_c   1.000
_cell.angle_alpha   90.00
_cell.angle_beta   90.00
_cell.angle_gamma   90.00
#
_symmetry.space_group_name_H-M   'P 1'
#
loop_
_entity.id
_entity.type
_entity.pdbx_description
1 polymer ?
#
loop_
_entity_poly.entity_id
_entity_poly.type
_entity_poly.pdbx_seq_one_letter_code
_entity_poly.pdbx_strand_id
1 'polypeptide(L)'
;MAPTNLDEHDGVPAILREQLTSLLTRHTLDDVVLVRVLIEHYNEIAATANRGDTRRARRDYQSLSERVPLPDSHEIKVILDSFALPVSALIYWRDGRNRLAREELVGSLEACADLVASYGHTFVTCRQLHLANNYVRVLVSEGKTGEAASLTTALRLVISGDTARWPFVGAETLVLPLVGDWRDAIEMQLLKLEHQLQMTPH
;
A
#
# COMPACT_ATOMS: atom_id res chain seq x y z
N MET A 1 12.02 15.85 0.95
CA MET A 1 12.29 15.85 2.40
C MET A 1 11.19 15.05 3.05
N ALA A 2 11.53 13.87 3.57
CA ALA A 2 10.60 13.05 4.36
C ALA A 2 10.53 13.65 5.77
N PRO A 3 9.36 13.70 6.43
CA PRO A 3 9.30 14.08 7.82
C PRO A 3 9.79 12.90 8.65
N THR A 4 10.96 13.09 9.25
CA THR A 4 11.50 12.29 10.36
C THR A 4 10.88 12.84 11.63
N ASN A 5 10.07 12.05 12.32
CA ASN A 5 9.94 11.99 13.77
C ASN A 5 8.74 11.10 14.13
N LEU A 6 9.03 9.82 14.39
CA LEU A 6 8.15 8.97 15.20
C LEU A 6 8.89 8.81 16.52
N ASP A 7 8.20 9.10 17.62
CA ASP A 7 8.66 9.01 19.00
C ASP A 7 9.74 7.93 19.22
N GLU A 8 10.97 8.40 19.37
CA GLU A 8 12.14 7.61 19.76
C GLU A 8 12.06 7.34 21.26
N HIS A 9 11.29 6.31 21.64
CA HIS A 9 11.52 5.58 22.87
C HIS A 9 11.49 4.08 22.56
N ASP A 10 12.69 3.47 22.52
CA ASP A 10 12.97 2.04 22.36
C ASP A 10 12.54 1.38 21.02
N GLY A 11 13.18 1.83 19.94
CA GLY A 11 13.78 0.94 18.91
C GLY A 11 12.89 0.29 17.85
N VAL A 12 11.56 0.28 17.95
CA VAL A 12 10.67 -0.34 16.94
C VAL A 12 9.37 0.46 16.81
N PRO A 13 8.99 0.96 15.61
CA PRO A 13 7.72 1.67 15.40
C PRO A 13 6.51 0.87 15.87
N ALA A 14 5.49 1.54 16.44
CA ALA A 14 4.31 0.87 17.03
C ALA A 14 3.58 -0.08 16.06
N ILE A 15 3.44 0.33 14.78
CA ILE A 15 2.85 -0.51 13.72
C ILE A 15 3.67 -1.79 13.49
N LEU A 16 5.01 -1.67 13.50
CA LEU A 16 5.88 -2.82 13.35
C LEU A 16 5.74 -3.76 14.55
N ARG A 17 5.61 -3.22 15.77
CA ARG A 17 5.38 -4.00 16.98
C ARG A 17 4.04 -4.77 16.91
N GLU A 18 2.97 -4.12 16.46
CA GLU A 18 1.65 -4.75 16.28
C GLU A 18 1.71 -5.87 15.23
N GLN A 19 2.32 -5.63 14.07
CA GLN A 19 2.51 -6.63 13.02
C GLN A 19 3.29 -7.84 13.53
N LEU A 20 4.42 -7.62 14.21
CA LEU A 20 5.26 -8.70 14.75
C LEU A 20 4.52 -9.49 15.83
N THR A 21 3.80 -8.80 16.72
CA THR A 21 3.03 -9.45 17.79
C THR A 21 1.94 -10.35 17.18
N SER A 22 1.17 -9.83 16.22
CA SER A 22 0.14 -10.58 15.51
C SER A 22 0.71 -11.83 14.85
N LEU A 23 1.80 -11.68 14.09
CA LEU A 23 2.45 -12.79 13.39
C LEU A 23 3.04 -13.86 14.32
N LEU A 24 3.73 -13.46 15.39
CA LEU A 24 4.37 -14.38 16.33
C LEU A 24 3.35 -15.22 17.14
N THR A 25 2.07 -14.83 17.16
CA THR A 25 1.02 -15.67 17.78
C THR A 25 0.59 -16.85 16.92
N ARG A 26 0.85 -16.82 15.60
CA ARG A 26 0.33 -17.79 14.63
C ARG A 26 1.40 -18.47 13.77
N HIS A 27 2.60 -17.89 13.69
CA HIS A 27 3.68 -18.36 12.82
C HIS A 27 4.98 -18.55 13.59
N THR A 28 5.89 -19.33 12.99
CA THR A 28 7.22 -19.54 13.57
C THR A 28 8.08 -18.29 13.44
N LEU A 29 9.12 -18.17 14.27
CA LEU A 29 10.07 -17.05 14.17
C LEU A 29 10.71 -16.98 12.76
N ASP A 30 11.04 -18.14 12.18
CA ASP A 30 11.64 -18.23 10.85
C ASP A 30 10.71 -17.66 9.77
N ASP A 31 9.40 -17.97 9.85
CA ASP A 31 8.40 -17.41 8.94
C ASP A 31 8.29 -15.88 9.08
N VAL A 32 8.28 -15.38 10.33
CA VAL A 32 8.21 -13.95 10.60
C VAL A 32 9.46 -13.23 10.06
N VAL A 33 10.65 -13.79 10.28
CA VAL A 33 11.90 -13.24 9.75
C VAL A 33 11.89 -13.25 8.22
N LEU A 34 11.46 -14.35 7.59
CA LEU A 34 11.33 -14.44 6.13
C LEU A 34 10.42 -13.35 5.58
N VAL A 35 9.23 -13.18 6.15
CA VAL A 35 8.28 -12.12 5.75
C VAL A 35 8.92 -10.74 5.85
N ARG A 36 9.66 -10.46 6.92
CA ARG A 36 10.36 -9.18 7.09
C ARG A 36 11.42 -8.93 6.03
N VAL A 37 12.26 -9.94 5.76
CA VAL A 37 13.31 -9.86 4.72
C VAL A 37 12.68 -9.63 3.34
N LEU A 38 11.60 -10.34 3.03
CA LEU A 38 10.89 -10.17 1.75
C LEU A 38 10.27 -8.77 1.60
N ILE A 39 9.63 -8.25 2.66
CA ILE A 39 9.09 -6.88 2.67
C ILE A 39 10.19 -5.84 2.43
N GLU A 40 11.36 -6.03 3.03
CA GLU A 40 12.51 -5.14 2.84
C GLU A 40 12.99 -5.16 1.39
N HIS A 41 13.16 -6.34 0.79
CA HIS A 41 13.50 -6.45 -0.63
C HIS A 41 12.44 -5.83 -1.55
N TYR A 42 11.15 -5.98 -1.27
CA TYR A 42 10.10 -5.30 -2.03
C TYR A 42 10.25 -3.77 -1.97
N ASN A 43 10.61 -3.21 -0.81
CA ASN A 43 10.87 -1.77 -0.68
C ASN A 43 12.11 -1.34 -1.48
N GLU A 44 13.18 -2.13 -1.50
CA GLU A 44 14.38 -1.87 -2.31
C GLU A 44 14.07 -1.89 -3.81
N ILE A 45 13.24 -2.83 -4.26
CA ILE A 45 12.77 -2.93 -5.65
C ILE A 45 11.93 -1.70 -6.00
N ALA A 46 11.01 -1.29 -5.13
CA ALA A 46 10.20 -0.09 -5.33
C ALA A 46 11.06 1.18 -5.42
N ALA A 47 12.07 1.31 -4.56
CA ALA A 47 13.03 2.41 -4.61
C ALA A 47 13.82 2.43 -5.93
N THR A 48 14.20 1.26 -6.44
CA THR A 48 14.88 1.11 -7.73
C THR A 48 13.99 1.53 -8.90
N ALA A 49 12.72 1.12 -8.91
CA ALA A 49 11.74 1.57 -9.91
C ALA A 49 11.51 3.09 -9.84
N ASN A 50 11.45 3.66 -8.64
CA ASN A 50 11.28 5.12 -8.45
C ASN A 50 12.48 5.94 -8.93
N ARG A 51 13.69 5.37 -8.91
CA ARG A 51 14.90 5.98 -9.49
C ARG A 51 14.96 5.87 -11.03
N GLY A 52 13.96 5.24 -11.66
CA GLY A 52 13.85 5.12 -13.11
C GLY A 52 14.47 3.84 -13.68
N ASP A 53 15.08 2.97 -12.87
CA ASP A 53 15.61 1.69 -13.32
C ASP A 53 14.54 0.59 -13.27
N THR A 54 13.48 0.77 -14.05
CA THR A 54 12.33 -0.15 -14.10
C THR A 54 12.73 -1.55 -14.59
N ARG A 55 13.74 -1.64 -15.48
CA ARG A 55 14.25 -2.92 -16.00
C ARG A 55 14.90 -3.75 -14.91
N ARG A 56 15.75 -3.13 -14.08
CA ARG A 56 16.32 -3.82 -12.92
C ARG A 56 15.24 -4.19 -11.92
N ALA A 57 14.37 -3.25 -11.55
CA ALA A 57 13.28 -3.54 -10.62
C ALA A 57 12.42 -4.73 -11.06
N ARG A 58 12.10 -4.83 -12.35
CA ARG A 58 11.37 -5.97 -12.93
C ARG A 58 12.12 -7.29 -12.77
N ARG A 59 13.43 -7.33 -13.08
CA ARG A 59 14.25 -8.54 -12.93
C ARG A 59 14.36 -8.98 -11.47
N ASP A 60 14.59 -8.02 -10.58
CA ASP A 60 14.73 -8.29 -9.15
C ASP A 60 13.39 -8.78 -8.57
N TYR A 61 12.27 -8.18 -8.98
CA TYR A 61 10.92 -8.64 -8.62
C TYR A 61 10.65 -10.08 -9.07
N GLN A 62 10.89 -10.39 -10.36
CA GLN A 62 10.70 -11.74 -10.91
C GLN A 62 11.57 -12.78 -10.20
N SER A 63 12.84 -12.43 -9.95
CA SER A 63 13.77 -13.32 -9.24
C SER A 63 13.28 -13.60 -7.82
N LEU A 64 12.73 -12.60 -7.12
CA LEU A 64 12.22 -12.77 -5.77
C LEU A 64 10.94 -13.62 -5.75
N SER A 65 10.00 -13.35 -6.65
CA SER A 65 8.71 -14.04 -6.71
C SER A 65 8.80 -15.50 -7.16
N GLU A 66 9.79 -15.85 -7.99
CA GLU A 66 9.92 -17.20 -8.56
C GLU A 66 10.84 -18.12 -7.74
N ARG A 67 11.81 -17.56 -7.01
CA ARG A 67 12.92 -18.36 -6.44
C ARG A 67 12.87 -18.51 -4.93
N VAL A 68 12.09 -17.69 -4.22
CA VAL A 68 11.97 -17.81 -2.77
C VAL A 68 10.78 -18.71 -2.44
N PRO A 69 11.01 -19.89 -1.85
CA PRO A 69 9.90 -20.73 -1.38
C PRO A 69 9.17 -20.00 -0.25
N LEU A 70 7.85 -19.91 -0.37
CA LEU A 70 7.00 -19.32 0.65
C LEU A 70 6.40 -20.42 1.55
N PRO A 71 6.22 -20.15 2.85
CA PRO A 71 5.47 -21.04 3.73
C PRO A 71 4.06 -21.28 3.19
N ASP A 72 3.53 -22.49 3.41
CA ASP A 72 2.15 -22.81 3.02
C ASP A 72 1.14 -22.27 4.05
N SER A 73 1.10 -20.94 4.15
CA SER A 73 0.25 -20.19 5.04
C SER A 73 -0.50 -19.14 4.23
N HIS A 74 -1.83 -19.21 4.22
CA HIS A 74 -2.67 -18.23 3.52
C HIS A 74 -2.40 -16.82 4.05
N GLU A 75 -2.29 -16.66 5.37
CA GLU A 75 -1.96 -15.38 5.99
C GLU A 75 -0.65 -14.79 5.47
N ILE A 76 0.40 -15.60 5.39
CA ILE A 76 1.71 -15.16 4.90
C ILE A 76 1.61 -14.75 3.43
N LYS A 77 0.91 -15.53 2.60
CA LYS A 77 0.68 -15.19 1.18
C LYS A 77 0.00 -13.84 1.06
N VAL A 78 -1.09 -13.61 1.80
CA VAL A 78 -1.85 -12.35 1.75
C VAL A 78 -1.03 -11.17 2.30
N ILE A 79 -0.24 -11.38 3.36
CA ILE A 79 0.71 -10.36 3.83
C ILE A 79 1.66 -9.99 2.71
N LEU A 80 2.30 -10.97 2.09
CA LEU A 80 3.26 -10.72 1.02
C LEU A 80 2.60 -10.07 -0.20
N ASP A 81 1.39 -10.47 -0.59
CA ASP A 81 0.63 -9.84 -1.67
C ASP A 81 0.36 -8.36 -1.39
N SER A 82 0.04 -8.01 -0.13
CA SER A 82 -0.12 -6.61 0.25
C SER A 82 1.15 -5.78 0.01
N PHE A 83 2.35 -6.38 -0.02
CA PHE A 83 3.62 -5.69 -0.30
C PHE A 83 4.14 -5.88 -1.73
N ALA A 84 3.95 -7.05 -2.32
CA ALA A 84 4.45 -7.42 -3.63
C ALA A 84 3.65 -6.76 -4.76
N LEU A 85 2.32 -6.80 -4.70
CA LEU A 85 1.46 -6.29 -5.77
C LEU A 85 1.63 -4.77 -5.98
N PRO A 86 1.79 -3.92 -4.95
CA PRO A 86 2.11 -2.49 -5.17
C PRO A 86 3.44 -2.24 -5.87
N VAL A 87 4.43 -3.13 -5.69
CA VAL A 87 5.71 -3.05 -6.41
C VAL A 87 5.53 -3.44 -7.87
N SER A 88 4.79 -4.53 -8.13
CA SER A 88 4.37 -4.91 -9.48
C SER A 88 3.61 -3.77 -10.17
N ALA A 89 2.67 -3.15 -9.46
CA ALA A 89 1.90 -2.01 -9.94
C ALA A 89 2.79 -0.83 -10.32
N LEU A 90 3.76 -0.47 -9.48
CA LEU A 90 4.71 0.60 -9.76
C LEU A 90 5.52 0.29 -11.02
N ILE A 91 6.02 -0.95 -11.16
CA ILE A 91 6.76 -1.40 -12.34
C ILE A 91 5.88 -1.29 -13.60
N TYR A 92 4.64 -1.77 -13.56
CA TYR A 92 3.71 -1.64 -14.70
C TYR A 92 3.38 -0.20 -15.04
N TRP A 93 3.16 0.64 -14.03
CA TRP A 93 2.86 2.05 -14.22
C TRP A 93 4.02 2.77 -14.91
N ARG A 94 5.26 2.51 -14.47
CA ARG A 94 6.47 3.07 -15.10
C ARG A 94 6.67 2.61 -16.54
N ASP A 95 6.16 1.44 -16.90
CA ASP A 95 6.19 0.91 -18.27
C ASP A 95 4.94 1.32 -19.10
N GLY A 96 4.09 2.23 -18.60
CA GLY A 96 2.89 2.70 -19.27
C GLY A 96 1.74 1.69 -19.31
N ARG A 97 1.83 0.59 -18.56
CA ARG A 97 0.82 -0.48 -18.48
C ARG A 97 -0.18 -0.18 -17.36
N ASN A 98 -0.85 0.96 -17.45
CA ASN A 98 -1.68 1.52 -16.38
C ASN A 98 -2.84 0.62 -15.93
N ARG A 99 -3.49 -0.08 -16.86
CA ARG A 99 -4.54 -1.07 -16.53
C ARG A 99 -4.04 -2.13 -15.55
N LEU A 100 -2.87 -2.71 -15.83
CA LEU A 100 -2.28 -3.74 -14.97
C LEU A 100 -1.84 -3.15 -13.63
N ALA A 101 -1.31 -1.93 -13.63
CA ALA A 101 -0.98 -1.24 -12.39
C ALA A 101 -2.22 -1.06 -11.49
N ARG A 102 -3.38 -0.73 -12.07
CA ARG A 102 -4.64 -0.63 -11.33
C ARG A 102 -5.12 -1.98 -10.80
N GLU A 103 -5.04 -3.04 -11.60
CA GLU A 103 -5.41 -4.40 -11.19
C GLU A 103 -4.55 -4.88 -10.00
N GLU A 104 -3.24 -4.66 -10.05
CA GLU A 104 -2.31 -5.00 -8.96
C GLU A 104 -2.58 -4.18 -7.69
N LEU A 105 -2.90 -2.89 -7.81
CA LEU A 105 -3.28 -2.06 -6.66
C LEU A 105 -4.59 -2.53 -6.02
N VAL A 106 -5.57 -2.92 -6.84
CA VAL A 106 -6.84 -3.49 -6.34
C VAL A 106 -6.59 -4.82 -5.64
N GLY A 107 -5.80 -5.72 -6.23
CA GLY A 107 -5.41 -6.97 -5.58
C GLY A 107 -4.71 -6.74 -4.23
N SER A 108 -3.85 -5.71 -4.15
CA SER A 108 -3.23 -5.34 -2.87
C SER A 108 -4.22 -4.79 -1.84
N LEU A 109 -5.27 -4.08 -2.28
CA LEU A 109 -6.32 -3.57 -1.41
C LEU A 109 -7.21 -4.70 -0.88
N GLU A 110 -7.53 -5.67 -1.74
CA GLU A 110 -8.25 -6.91 -1.37
C GLU A 110 -7.44 -7.75 -0.38
N ALA A 111 -6.13 -7.90 -0.61
CA ALA A 111 -5.24 -8.57 0.33
C ALA A 111 -5.27 -7.88 1.71
N CYS A 112 -5.18 -6.55 1.77
CA CYS A 112 -5.32 -5.83 3.03
C CYS A 112 -6.67 -6.06 3.71
N ALA A 113 -7.78 -6.08 2.95
CA ALA A 113 -9.11 -6.34 3.51
C ALA A 113 -9.20 -7.76 4.10
N ASP A 114 -8.64 -8.77 3.41
CA ASP A 114 -8.57 -10.15 3.92
C ASP A 114 -7.71 -10.25 5.19
N LEU A 115 -6.61 -9.51 5.29
CA LEU A 115 -5.79 -9.46 6.51
C LEU A 115 -6.57 -8.99 7.74
N VAL A 116 -7.47 -8.01 7.58
CA VAL A 116 -8.31 -7.59 8.71
C VAL A 116 -9.41 -8.60 8.96
N ALA A 117 -10.15 -8.98 7.92
CA ALA A 117 -11.34 -9.83 8.05
C ALA A 117 -11.01 -11.23 8.59
N SER A 118 -9.93 -11.84 8.11
CA SER A 118 -9.57 -13.22 8.45
C SER A 118 -8.59 -13.33 9.62
N TYR A 119 -7.79 -12.29 9.88
CA TYR A 119 -6.68 -12.38 10.85
C TYR A 119 -6.60 -11.22 11.86
N GLY A 120 -7.42 -10.17 11.70
CA GLY A 120 -7.48 -9.05 12.64
C GLY A 120 -6.31 -8.06 12.56
N HIS A 121 -5.62 -7.96 11.41
CA HIS A 121 -4.50 -7.02 11.23
C HIS A 121 -4.96 -5.57 11.07
N THR A 122 -5.39 -4.93 12.16
CA THR A 122 -5.97 -3.57 12.16
C THR A 122 -5.03 -2.46 11.68
N PHE A 123 -3.72 -2.66 11.76
CA PHE A 123 -2.70 -1.70 11.30
C PHE A 123 -2.71 -1.42 9.79
N VAL A 124 -3.44 -2.18 8.97
CA VAL A 124 -3.42 -2.04 7.50
C VAL A 124 -4.25 -0.89 6.95
N THR A 125 -5.05 -0.19 7.78
CA THR A 125 -5.90 0.93 7.32
C THR A 125 -5.09 2.04 6.63
N CYS A 126 -3.97 2.47 7.24
CA CYS A 126 -3.07 3.46 6.63
C CYS A 126 -2.53 2.97 5.28
N ARG A 127 -2.23 1.67 5.20
CA ARG A 127 -1.73 1.03 3.98
C ARG A 127 -2.80 1.03 2.89
N GLN A 128 -4.04 0.68 3.21
CA GLN A 128 -5.16 0.73 2.26
C GLN A 128 -5.36 2.13 1.70
N LEU A 129 -5.35 3.17 2.54
CA LEU A 129 -5.47 4.55 2.08
C LEU A 129 -4.29 4.98 1.19
N HIS A 130 -3.06 4.57 1.52
CA HIS A 130 -1.90 4.84 0.68
C HIS A 130 -1.99 4.14 -0.70
N LEU A 131 -2.48 2.91 -0.74
CA LEU A 131 -2.69 2.16 -1.98
C LEU A 131 -3.78 2.78 -2.84
N ALA A 132 -4.90 3.17 -2.24
CA ALA A 132 -5.97 3.88 -2.91
C ALA A 132 -5.48 5.23 -3.48
N ASN A 133 -4.62 5.93 -2.74
CA ASN A 133 -3.97 7.14 -3.23
C ASN A 133 -3.05 6.87 -4.44
N ASN A 134 -2.29 5.77 -4.44
CA ASN A 134 -1.53 5.36 -5.62
C ASN A 134 -2.43 5.00 -6.81
N TYR A 135 -3.61 4.44 -6.57
CA TYR A 135 -4.60 4.19 -7.62
C TYR A 135 -5.07 5.50 -8.26
N VAL A 136 -5.34 6.55 -7.47
CA VAL A 136 -5.64 7.90 -7.98
C VAL A 136 -4.52 8.41 -8.89
N ARG A 137 -3.26 8.24 -8.50
CA ARG A 137 -2.10 8.68 -9.32
C ARG A 137 -2.06 8.00 -10.68
N VAL A 138 -2.40 6.71 -10.74
CA VAL A 138 -2.49 5.98 -12.01
C VAL A 138 -3.63 6.54 -12.86
N LEU A 139 -4.82 6.81 -12.27
CA LEU A 139 -5.93 7.44 -13.00
C LEU A 139 -5.55 8.81 -13.59
N VAL A 140 -4.84 9.64 -12.82
CA VAL A 140 -4.33 10.94 -13.31
C VAL A 140 -3.42 10.74 -14.51
N SER A 141 -2.50 9.77 -14.45
CA SER A 141 -1.59 9.47 -15.57
C SER A 141 -2.28 8.91 -16.82
N GLU A 142 -3.48 8.33 -16.67
CA GLU A 142 -4.33 7.88 -17.77
C GLU A 142 -5.20 9.01 -18.36
N GLY A 143 -5.13 10.23 -17.82
CA GLY A 143 -6.01 11.33 -18.21
C GLY A 143 -7.45 11.19 -17.70
N LYS A 144 -7.71 10.24 -16.80
CA LYS A 144 -9.04 10.01 -16.17
C LYS A 144 -9.27 10.97 -15.01
N THR A 145 -9.15 12.27 -15.28
CA THR A 145 -9.15 13.33 -14.26
C THR A 145 -10.46 13.40 -13.46
N GLY A 146 -11.61 13.16 -14.09
CA GLY A 146 -12.91 13.12 -13.41
C GLY A 146 -13.04 11.96 -12.42
N GLU A 147 -12.58 10.76 -12.80
CA GLU A 147 -12.56 9.59 -11.91
C GLU A 147 -11.57 9.83 -10.75
N ALA A 148 -10.39 10.36 -11.05
CA ALA A 148 -9.38 10.70 -10.05
C ALA A 148 -9.87 11.74 -9.03
N ALA A 149 -10.56 12.80 -9.48
CA ALA A 149 -11.12 13.84 -8.61
C ALA A 149 -12.22 13.29 -7.69
N SER A 150 -13.13 12.47 -8.26
CA SER A 150 -14.21 11.84 -7.51
C SER A 150 -13.65 10.91 -6.43
N LEU A 151 -12.66 10.09 -6.78
CA LEU A 151 -12.00 9.19 -5.84
C LEU A 151 -11.22 9.97 -4.76
N THR A 152 -10.52 11.04 -5.13
CA THR A 152 -9.79 11.89 -4.16
C THR A 152 -10.74 12.48 -3.11
N THR A 153 -11.90 12.97 -3.55
CA THR A 153 -12.95 13.48 -2.66
C THR A 153 -13.47 12.38 -1.73
N ALA A 154 -13.77 11.20 -2.28
CA ALA A 154 -14.23 10.06 -1.49
C ALA A 154 -13.19 9.66 -0.41
N LEU A 155 -11.90 9.59 -0.75
CA LEU A 155 -10.84 9.24 0.19
C LEU A 155 -10.71 10.24 1.35
N ARG A 156 -10.98 11.52 1.14
CA ARG A 156 -10.99 12.53 2.24
C ARG A 156 -12.15 12.32 3.22
N LEU A 157 -13.32 11.98 2.69
CA LEU A 157 -14.47 11.65 3.52
C LEU A 157 -14.19 10.37 4.34
N VAL A 158 -13.57 9.36 3.72
CA VAL A 158 -13.12 8.14 4.40
C VAL A 158 -12.13 8.47 5.52
N ILE A 159 -11.08 9.26 5.27
CA ILE A 159 -10.11 9.69 6.30
C ILE A 159 -10.80 10.35 7.50
N SER A 160 -11.88 11.07 7.24
CA SER A 160 -12.69 11.76 8.27
C SER A 160 -13.68 10.85 9.00
N GLY A 161 -13.83 9.58 8.61
CA GLY A 161 -14.69 8.59 9.26
C GLY A 161 -15.85 8.05 8.42
N ASP A 162 -16.09 8.57 7.22
CA ASP A 162 -17.19 8.12 6.36
C ASP A 162 -16.81 6.87 5.56
N THR A 163 -16.89 5.70 6.21
CA THR A 163 -16.56 4.40 5.60
C THR A 163 -17.45 4.06 4.39
N ALA A 164 -18.67 4.58 4.32
CA ALA A 164 -19.58 4.35 3.20
C ALA A 164 -19.07 4.94 1.87
N ARG A 165 -18.05 5.80 1.93
CA ARG A 165 -17.38 6.37 0.75
C ARG A 165 -16.20 5.54 0.27
N TRP A 166 -15.83 4.47 0.98
CA TRP A 166 -14.77 3.57 0.56
C TRP A 166 -15.20 2.80 -0.70
N PRO A 167 -14.52 2.97 -1.84
CA PRO A 167 -14.96 2.40 -3.11
C PRO A 167 -14.35 1.03 -3.41
N PHE A 168 -13.62 0.46 -2.45
CA PHE A 168 -12.99 -0.86 -2.56
C PHE A 168 -13.62 -1.83 -1.55
N VAL A 169 -13.22 -3.10 -1.61
CA VAL A 169 -13.66 -4.11 -0.63
C VAL A 169 -13.15 -3.77 0.78
N GLY A 170 -13.91 -4.18 1.80
CA GLY A 170 -13.50 -4.10 3.20
C GLY A 170 -13.76 -2.74 3.86
N ALA A 171 -14.80 -2.00 3.46
CA ALA A 171 -15.12 -0.69 4.08
C ALA A 171 -15.33 -0.79 5.60
N GLU A 172 -15.95 -1.88 6.04
CA GLU A 172 -16.23 -2.22 7.43
C GLU A 172 -14.99 -2.58 8.26
N THR A 173 -13.87 -2.84 7.59
CA THR A 173 -12.60 -3.24 8.22
C THR A 173 -11.67 -2.05 8.52
N LEU A 174 -12.04 -0.84 8.08
CA LEU A 174 -11.22 0.35 8.24
C LEU A 174 -11.28 0.89 9.68
N VAL A 175 -10.12 1.18 10.24
CA VAL A 175 -9.97 1.81 11.57
C VAL A 175 -9.93 3.33 11.38
N LEU A 176 -11.09 3.97 11.53
CA LEU A 176 -11.32 5.39 11.25
C LEU A 176 -12.07 6.10 12.39
N PRO A 177 -11.96 7.43 12.54
CA PRO A 177 -11.20 8.37 11.69
C PRO A 177 -9.68 8.17 11.82
N LEU A 178 -8.95 8.49 10.75
CA LEU A 178 -7.50 8.44 10.81
C LEU A 178 -6.96 9.62 11.62
N VAL A 179 -5.95 9.38 12.46
CA VAL A 179 -5.36 10.37 13.37
C VAL A 179 -3.82 10.37 13.30
N GLY A 180 -3.21 11.46 13.77
CA GLY A 180 -1.75 11.62 13.86
C GLY A 180 -1.05 11.72 12.51
N ASP A 181 0.26 11.45 12.50
CA ASP A 181 1.14 11.67 11.34
C ASP A 181 0.69 10.97 10.05
N TRP A 182 0.01 9.82 10.18
CA TRP A 182 -0.52 9.10 9.02
C TRP A 182 -1.64 9.86 8.32
N ARG A 183 -2.50 10.53 9.10
CA ARG A 183 -3.52 11.42 8.56
C ARG A 183 -2.86 12.52 7.75
N ASP A 184 -1.93 13.24 8.38
CA ASP A 184 -1.24 14.38 7.78
C ASP A 184 -0.49 13.98 6.51
N ALA A 185 0.20 12.84 6.53
CA ALA A 185 0.94 12.32 5.38
C ALA A 185 0.02 12.00 4.20
N ILE A 186 -1.13 11.37 4.43
CA ILE A 186 -2.08 11.02 3.36
C ILE A 186 -2.83 12.25 2.87
N GLU A 187 -3.29 13.14 3.77
CA GLU A 187 -3.94 14.39 3.39
C GLU A 187 -3.03 15.26 2.51
N MET A 188 -1.74 15.37 2.86
CA MET A 188 -0.75 16.09 2.05
C MET A 188 -0.54 15.47 0.67
N GLN A 189 -0.67 14.16 0.53
CA GLN A 189 -0.59 13.50 -0.79
C GLN A 189 -1.85 13.79 -1.62
N LEU A 190 -3.04 13.73 -1.01
CA LEU A 190 -4.30 14.04 -1.68
C LEU A 190 -4.39 15.51 -2.11
N LEU A 191 -3.92 16.44 -1.27
CA LEU A 191 -3.81 17.87 -1.60
C LEU A 191 -2.94 18.12 -2.84
N LYS A 192 -1.79 17.43 -2.93
CA LYS A 192 -0.91 17.53 -4.12
C LYS A 192 -1.62 17.02 -5.37
N LEU A 193 -2.40 15.95 -5.27
CA LEU A 193 -3.14 15.40 -6.41
C LEU A 193 -4.26 16.31 -6.87
N GLU A 194 -4.99 16.93 -5.94
CA GLU A 194 -6.00 17.93 -6.31
C GLU A 194 -5.41 19.14 -7.01
N HIS A 195 -4.28 19.63 -6.52
CA HIS A 195 -3.59 20.73 -7.18
C HIS A 195 -3.17 20.34 -8.60
N GLN A 196 -2.68 19.11 -8.82
CA GLN A 196 -2.37 18.60 -10.16
C GLN A 196 -3.61 18.49 -11.05
N LEU A 197 -4.74 18.03 -10.51
CA LEU A 197 -6.00 17.90 -11.23
C LEU A 197 -6.55 19.27 -11.68
N GLN A 198 -6.41 20.31 -10.86
CA GLN A 198 -6.84 21.68 -11.21
C GLN A 198 -5.98 22.32 -12.31
N MET A 199 -4.72 21.90 -12.44
CA MET A 199 -3.76 22.46 -13.41
C MET A 199 -3.77 21.72 -14.76
N THR A 200 -4.51 20.61 -14.89
CA THR A 200 -4.60 19.84 -16.13
C THR A 200 -5.78 20.36 -16.96
N PRO A 201 -5.58 21.02 -18.12
CA PRO A 201 -6.66 21.57 -18.92
C PRO A 201 -7.60 20.45 -19.43
N HIS A 202 -8.91 20.71 -19.33
CA HIS A 202 -9.99 19.82 -19.77
C HIS A 202 -10.12 19.71 -21.28
#